data_AF-A0A7W4A296-F1
#
_entry.id   AF-A0A7W4A296-F1
#
_cell.length_a   1.000
_cell.length_b   1.000
_cell.length_c   1.000
_cell.angle_alpha   90.00
_cell.angle_beta   90.00
_cell.angle_gamma   90.00
#
_symmetry.space_group_name_H-M   'P 1'
#
loop_
_entity.id
_entity.type
_entity.pdbx_description
1 polymer ?
#
loop_
_entity_poly.entity_id
_entity_poly.type
_entity_poly.pdbx_seq_one_letter_code
_entity_poly.pdbx_strand_id
1 'polypeptide(L)'
;MNQRVLLIFIALILILPISAYIYQFGFGLWQTPSEWSALGGYVGGIYTPILTLLTLTVLSVQIYLQVIQHRQHLVSLQEKELSDYLNELNSELDKKMGEDLTLRQFLIHTLNDKNIDALKSMDLDIIFNLNQSHHKLYSMWCGAMACLKYIENHSKIKNYESGHYAIQKNKIIAYMSPQVCSSLDKFNYGMHFSLENITGNKSRALDYEFWLDKSQS
;
A
#
# COMPACT_ATOMS: atom_id res chain seq x y z
N MET A 1 -10.58 -20.54 16.57
CA MET A 1 -11.84 -20.99 17.19
C MET A 1 -12.96 -20.79 16.18
N ASN A 2 -13.69 -21.84 15.80
CA ASN A 2 -14.73 -21.74 14.78
C ASN A 2 -15.81 -20.74 15.22
N GLN A 3 -16.26 -19.85 14.32
CA GLN A 3 -17.30 -18.84 14.60
C GLN A 3 -18.55 -19.46 15.26
N ARG A 4 -18.91 -20.68 14.86
CA ARG A 4 -20.01 -21.46 15.47
C ARG A 4 -19.79 -21.76 16.97
N VAL A 5 -18.56 -22.09 17.37
CA VAL A 5 -18.20 -22.37 18.76
C VAL A 5 -18.27 -21.11 19.62
N LEU A 6 -17.82 -19.97 19.08
CA LEU A 6 -17.90 -18.68 19.76
C LEU A 6 -19.35 -18.25 20.00
N LEU A 7 -20.23 -18.43 19.01
CA LEU A 7 -21.66 -18.11 19.14
C LEU A 7 -22.35 -18.99 20.21
N ILE A 8 -22.04 -20.29 20.24
CA ILE A 8 -22.56 -21.21 21.26
C ILE A 8 -22.12 -20.77 22.66
N PHE A 9 -20.84 -20.39 22.81
CA PHE A 9 -20.31 -19.94 24.09
C PHE A 9 -20.97 -18.65 24.59
N ILE A 10 -21.16 -17.65 23.72
CA ILE A 10 -21.86 -16.41 24.05
C ILE A 10 -23.31 -16.70 24.45
N ALA A 11 -24.00 -17.56 23.71
CA ALA A 11 -25.37 -17.95 24.04
C ALA A 11 -25.47 -18.62 25.41
N LEU A 12 -24.53 -19.52 25.75
CA LEU A 12 -24.48 -20.15 27.07
C LEU A 12 -24.25 -19.14 28.19
N ILE A 13 -23.32 -18.19 28.02
CA ILE A 13 -23.06 -17.12 29.01
C ILE A 13 -24.30 -16.26 29.24
N LEU A 14 -25.07 -15.97 28.19
CA LEU A 14 -26.27 -15.14 28.30
C LEU A 14 -27.47 -15.89 28.87
N ILE A 15 -27.59 -17.20 28.64
CA ILE A 15 -28.70 -18.03 29.13
C ILE A 15 -28.49 -18.45 30.59
N LEU A 16 -27.25 -18.67 31.01
CA LEU A 16 -26.93 -19.20 32.34
C LEU A 16 -27.50 -18.37 33.51
N PRO A 17 -27.41 -17.02 33.53
CA PRO A 17 -28.03 -16.21 34.58
C PRO A 17 -29.56 -16.30 34.60
N ILE A 18 -30.21 -16.41 33.44
CA ILE A 18 -31.67 -16.63 33.34
C ILE A 18 -32.04 -17.99 33.91
N SER A 19 -31.32 -19.05 33.53
CA SER A 19 -31.57 -20.40 34.03
C SER A 19 -31.38 -20.49 35.54
N ALA A 20 -30.32 -19.88 36.08
CA ALA A 20 -30.07 -19.82 37.52
C ALA A 20 -31.19 -19.06 38.26
N TYR A 21 -31.69 -17.99 37.66
CA TYR A 21 -32.79 -17.21 38.22
C TYR A 21 -34.10 -17.99 38.25
N ILE A 22 -34.48 -18.64 37.13
CA ILE A 22 -35.68 -19.48 37.06
C ILE A 22 -35.60 -20.66 38.04
N TYR A 23 -34.41 -21.25 38.20
CA TYR A 23 -34.21 -22.34 39.16
C TYR A 23 -34.44 -21.89 40.61
N GLN A 24 -33.95 -20.70 40.98
CA GLN A 24 -34.03 -20.21 42.36
C GLN A 24 -35.39 -19.59 42.71
N PHE A 25 -36.01 -18.86 41.78
CA PHE A 25 -37.21 -18.06 42.04
C PHE A 25 -38.48 -18.60 41.35
N GLY A 26 -38.35 -19.66 40.55
CA GLY A 26 -39.45 -20.23 39.78
C GLY A 26 -39.75 -19.45 38.49
N PHE A 27 -40.73 -19.94 37.75
CA PHE A 27 -41.20 -19.33 36.51
C PHE A 27 -42.57 -18.66 36.73
N GLY A 28 -42.66 -17.35 36.51
CA GLY A 28 -43.92 -16.61 36.69
C GLY A 28 -43.74 -15.10 36.56
N LEU A 29 -44.86 -14.37 36.53
CA LEU A 29 -44.87 -12.91 36.61
C LEU A 29 -45.04 -12.47 38.06
N TRP A 30 -44.15 -11.59 38.52
CA TRP A 30 -44.19 -11.06 39.88
C TRP A 30 -45.41 -10.17 40.09
N GLN A 31 -46.13 -10.41 41.19
CA GLN A 31 -47.38 -9.74 41.52
C GLN A 31 -47.14 -8.41 42.25
N THR A 32 -45.95 -8.23 42.85
CA THR A 32 -45.62 -7.03 43.62
C THR A 32 -44.53 -6.18 42.95
N PRO A 33 -44.61 -4.84 43.02
CA PRO A 33 -43.57 -3.96 42.47
C PRO A 33 -42.17 -4.17 43.07
N SER A 34 -42.07 -4.60 44.33
CA SER A 34 -40.80 -4.89 45.01
C SER A 34 -40.02 -6.03 44.36
N GLU A 35 -40.72 -7.07 43.90
CA GLU A 35 -40.12 -8.22 43.23
C GLU A 35 -39.57 -7.86 41.84
N TRP A 36 -40.26 -6.97 41.12
CA TRP A 36 -39.75 -6.40 39.86
C TRP A 36 -38.47 -5.60 40.08
N SER A 37 -38.37 -4.87 41.19
CA SER A 37 -37.13 -4.16 41.55
C SER A 37 -35.98 -5.14 41.85
N ALA A 38 -36.25 -6.24 42.55
CA ALA A 38 -35.26 -7.28 42.82
C ALA A 38 -34.79 -8.01 41.55
N LEU A 39 -35.70 -8.34 40.63
CA LEU A 39 -35.37 -8.86 39.29
C LEU A 39 -34.47 -7.87 38.55
N GLY A 40 -34.86 -6.60 38.51
CA GLY A 40 -34.07 -5.54 37.86
C GLY A 40 -32.67 -5.41 38.44
N GLY A 41 -32.53 -5.54 39.76
CA GLY A 41 -31.25 -5.56 40.46
C GLY A 41 -30.38 -6.77 40.12
N TYR A 42 -30.97 -7.98 40.05
CA TYR A 42 -30.26 -9.20 39.64
C TYR A 42 -29.82 -9.15 38.17
N VAL A 43 -30.75 -8.81 37.27
CA VAL A 43 -30.50 -8.70 35.83
C VAL A 43 -29.48 -7.60 35.58
N GLY A 44 -29.65 -6.40 36.13
CA GLY A 44 -28.68 -5.32 36.01
C GLY A 44 -27.32 -5.69 36.60
N GLY A 45 -27.30 -6.26 37.81
CA GLY A 45 -26.05 -6.63 38.48
C GLY A 45 -25.20 -7.66 37.73
N ILE A 46 -25.83 -8.61 37.04
CA ILE A 46 -25.13 -9.68 36.30
C ILE A 46 -24.94 -9.32 34.83
N TYR A 47 -25.98 -8.85 34.14
CA TYR A 47 -25.87 -8.56 32.70
C TYR A 47 -25.07 -7.31 32.41
N THR A 48 -25.07 -6.29 33.26
CA THR A 48 -24.24 -5.10 33.02
C THR A 48 -22.76 -5.46 32.86
N PRO A 49 -22.07 -6.13 33.81
CA PRO A 49 -20.66 -6.48 33.63
C PRO A 49 -20.42 -7.46 32.47
N ILE A 50 -21.32 -8.42 32.23
CA ILE A 50 -21.22 -9.36 31.09
C ILE A 50 -21.27 -8.59 29.77
N LEU A 51 -22.28 -7.74 29.60
CA LEU A 51 -22.48 -6.97 28.37
C LEU A 51 -21.35 -5.95 28.19
N THR A 52 -20.89 -5.28 29.24
CA THR A 52 -19.74 -4.36 29.16
C THR A 52 -18.49 -5.08 28.66
N LEU A 53 -18.18 -6.27 29.17
CA LEU A 53 -17.02 -7.05 28.72
C LEU A 53 -17.17 -7.53 27.28
N LEU A 54 -18.37 -7.97 26.88
CA LEU A 54 -18.67 -8.34 25.50
C LEU A 54 -18.52 -7.13 24.56
N THR A 55 -19.09 -5.98 24.91
CA THR A 55 -18.97 -4.74 24.13
C THR A 55 -17.51 -4.32 23.99
N LEU A 56 -16.72 -4.36 25.06
CA LEU A 56 -15.29 -4.04 25.00
C LEU A 56 -14.52 -4.98 24.07
N THR A 57 -14.86 -6.28 24.10
CA THR A 57 -14.27 -7.28 23.21
C THR A 57 -14.60 -6.98 21.75
N VAL A 58 -15.87 -6.68 21.45
CA VAL A 58 -16.31 -6.31 20.09
C VAL A 58 -15.59 -5.06 19.61
N LEU A 59 -15.52 -4.01 20.43
CA LEU A 59 -14.80 -2.77 20.09
C LEU A 59 -13.32 -3.03 19.81
N SER A 60 -12.68 -3.87 20.61
CA SER A 60 -11.26 -4.23 20.42
C SER A 60 -11.03 -4.92 19.07
N VAL A 61 -11.90 -5.87 18.71
CA VAL A 61 -11.85 -6.55 17.41
C VAL A 61 -12.16 -5.58 16.27
N GLN A 62 -13.14 -4.69 16.45
CA GLN A 62 -13.52 -3.70 15.44
C GLN A 62 -12.35 -2.75 15.14
N ILE A 63 -11.69 -2.21 16.15
CA ILE A 63 -10.50 -1.37 15.99
C ILE A 63 -9.40 -2.13 15.25
N TYR A 64 -9.14 -3.38 15.62
CA TYR A 64 -8.14 -4.21 14.96
C TYR A 64 -8.45 -4.40 13.46
N LEU A 65 -9.69 -4.75 13.11
CA LEU A 65 -10.11 -4.90 11.72
C LEU A 65 -10.04 -3.57 10.95
N GLN A 66 -10.42 -2.47 11.59
CA GLN A 66 -10.36 -1.13 10.99
C GLN A 66 -8.92 -0.74 10.65
N VAL A 67 -7.94 -1.06 11.51
CA VAL A 67 -6.52 -0.82 11.23
C VAL A 67 -6.04 -1.62 10.02
N ILE A 68 -6.44 -2.90 9.90
CA ILE A 68 -6.10 -3.73 8.74
C ILE A 68 -6.70 -3.15 7.46
N GLN A 69 -8.00 -2.83 7.49
CA GLN A 69 -8.69 -2.24 6.34
C GLN A 69 -8.08 -0.91 5.93
N HIS A 70 -7.72 -0.05 6.89
CA HIS A 70 -7.07 1.22 6.61
C HIS A 70 -5.72 1.03 5.91
N ARG A 71 -4.91 0.07 6.36
CA ARG A 71 -3.63 -0.25 5.69
C ARG A 71 -3.82 -0.76 4.26
N GLN A 72 -4.78 -1.66 4.04
CA GLN A 72 -5.11 -2.13 2.69
C GLN A 72 -5.60 -0.99 1.80
N HIS A 73 -6.39 -0.07 2.35
CA HIS A 73 -6.85 1.11 1.63
C HIS A 73 -5.68 2.02 1.22
N LEU A 74 -4.71 2.28 2.11
CA LEU A 74 -3.52 3.06 1.76
C LEU A 74 -2.71 2.42 0.63
N VAL A 75 -2.52 1.10 0.64
CA VAL A 75 -1.87 0.37 -0.47
C VAL A 75 -2.67 0.55 -1.75
N SER A 76 -3.99 0.39 -1.72
CA SER A 76 -4.84 0.57 -2.91
C SER A 76 -4.80 1.98 -3.50
N LEU A 77 -4.64 3.01 -2.66
CA LEU A 77 -4.44 4.39 -3.11
C LEU A 77 -3.11 4.52 -3.85
N GLN A 78 -2.03 3.93 -3.33
CA GLN A 78 -0.73 3.94 -3.99
C GLN A 78 -0.71 3.15 -5.29
N GLU A 79 -1.45 2.05 -5.38
CA GLU A 79 -1.64 1.31 -6.63
C GLU A 79 -2.38 2.15 -7.69
N LYS A 80 -3.37 2.95 -7.26
CA LYS A 80 -4.07 3.88 -8.14
C LYS A 80 -3.15 5.01 -8.60
N GLU A 81 -2.47 5.69 -7.69
CA GLU A 81 -1.51 6.75 -8.02
C GLU A 81 -0.40 6.24 -8.95
N LEU A 82 0.14 5.04 -8.70
CA LEU A 82 1.08 4.39 -9.60
C LEU A 82 0.49 4.22 -11.00
N SER A 83 -0.77 3.79 -11.10
CA SER A 83 -1.45 3.62 -12.38
C SER A 83 -1.61 4.95 -13.13
N ASP A 84 -1.96 6.00 -12.41
CA ASP A 84 -2.13 7.34 -12.96
C ASP A 84 -0.79 7.90 -13.47
N TYR A 85 0.30 7.74 -12.69
CA TYR A 85 1.65 8.09 -13.15
C TYR A 85 2.08 7.30 -14.39
N LEU A 86 1.84 5.99 -14.42
CA LEU A 86 2.22 5.15 -15.56
C LEU A 86 1.43 5.49 -16.83
N ASN A 87 0.13 5.78 -16.72
CA ASN A 87 -0.69 6.15 -17.86
C ASN A 87 -0.25 7.48 -18.47
N GLU A 88 -0.03 8.50 -17.63
CA GLU A 88 0.43 9.80 -18.09
C GLU A 88 1.86 9.73 -18.65
N LEU A 89 2.75 8.99 -17.98
CA LEU A 89 4.12 8.77 -18.46
C LEU A 89 4.14 8.04 -19.81
N ASN A 90 3.29 7.02 -20.00
CA ASN A 90 3.15 6.35 -21.29
C ASN A 90 2.68 7.32 -22.38
N SER A 91 1.71 8.20 -22.06
CA SER A 91 1.26 9.23 -23.01
C SER A 91 2.38 10.20 -23.39
N GLU A 92 3.19 10.63 -22.43
CA GLU A 92 4.36 11.49 -22.68
C GLU A 92 5.44 10.78 -23.51
N LEU A 93 5.71 9.51 -23.23
CA LEU A 93 6.68 8.68 -23.95
C LEU A 93 6.32 8.48 -25.43
N ASP A 94 5.02 8.45 -25.75
CA ASP A 94 4.53 8.25 -27.11
C ASP A 94 4.43 9.56 -27.91
N LYS A 95 4.72 10.71 -27.28
CA LYS A 95 4.83 11.99 -28.00
C LYS A 95 6.03 11.97 -28.94
N LYS A 96 5.83 12.56 -30.13
CA LYS A 96 6.88 12.75 -31.13
C LYS A 96 7.80 13.91 -30.74
N MET A 97 9.11 13.71 -30.85
CA MET A 97 10.14 14.76 -30.73
C MET A 97 10.58 15.33 -32.10
N GLY A 98 9.93 14.91 -33.19
CA GLY A 98 10.25 15.31 -34.57
C GLY A 98 9.34 14.59 -35.57
N GLU A 99 9.76 14.44 -36.83
CA GLU A 99 8.90 13.86 -37.88
C GLU A 99 8.52 12.39 -37.57
N ASP A 100 9.44 11.56 -37.06
CA ASP A 100 9.18 10.12 -36.82
C ASP A 100 9.74 9.49 -35.52
N LEU A 101 10.43 10.25 -34.66
CA LEU A 101 11.00 9.70 -33.42
C LEU A 101 10.11 9.99 -32.20
N THR A 102 9.72 8.96 -31.46
CA THR A 102 9.05 9.13 -30.16
C THR A 102 10.05 9.31 -29.02
N LEU A 103 9.63 9.97 -27.95
CA LEU A 103 10.44 10.12 -26.73
C LEU A 103 10.89 8.76 -26.18
N ARG A 104 10.02 7.74 -26.27
CA ARG A 104 10.33 6.35 -25.96
C ARG A 104 11.53 5.83 -26.74
N GLN A 105 11.52 5.99 -28.06
CA GLN A 105 12.61 5.52 -28.92
C GLN A 105 13.90 6.28 -28.66
N PHE A 106 13.82 7.60 -28.43
CA PHE A 106 14.97 8.43 -28.07
C PHE A 106 15.65 7.93 -26.79
N LEU A 107 14.87 7.69 -25.73
CA LEU A 107 15.39 7.19 -24.44
C LEU A 107 16.06 5.83 -24.61
N ILE A 108 15.42 4.90 -25.32
CA ILE A 108 15.99 3.58 -25.55
C ILE A 108 17.31 3.69 -26.32
N HIS A 109 17.33 4.41 -27.44
CA HIS A 109 18.52 4.52 -28.28
C HIS A 109 19.68 5.21 -27.53
N THR A 110 19.34 6.20 -26.70
CA THR A 110 20.34 7.01 -26.01
C THR A 110 20.88 6.33 -24.75
N LEU A 111 20.04 5.62 -23.98
CA LEU A 111 20.39 5.22 -22.62
C LEU A 111 20.40 3.70 -22.38
N ASN A 112 19.63 2.92 -23.13
CA ASN A 112 19.38 1.51 -22.79
C ASN A 112 20.67 0.66 -22.68
N ASP A 113 21.69 0.96 -23.47
CA ASP A 113 22.95 0.20 -23.51
C ASP A 113 24.07 0.83 -22.67
N LYS A 114 23.82 1.98 -22.04
CA LYS A 114 24.82 2.64 -21.19
C LYS A 114 24.90 1.98 -19.82
N ASN A 115 26.12 1.80 -19.30
CA ASN A 115 26.37 1.46 -17.91
C ASN A 115 26.64 2.73 -17.08
N ILE A 116 26.88 2.56 -15.78
CA ILE A 116 27.10 3.69 -14.85
C ILE A 116 28.28 4.57 -15.31
N ASP A 117 29.39 3.96 -15.71
CA ASP A 117 30.59 4.71 -16.11
C ASP A 117 30.37 5.49 -17.41
N ALA A 118 29.71 4.88 -18.40
CA ALA A 118 29.33 5.52 -19.64
C ALA A 118 28.33 6.67 -19.45
N LEU A 119 27.49 6.63 -18.41
CA LEU A 119 26.59 7.71 -18.03
C LEU A 119 27.33 8.85 -17.32
N LYS A 120 28.29 8.55 -16.46
CA LYS A 120 29.12 9.56 -15.80
C LYS A 120 30.00 10.32 -16.80
N SER A 121 30.44 9.66 -17.86
CA SER A 121 31.24 10.28 -18.93
C SER A 121 30.38 10.90 -20.04
N MET A 122 29.05 10.79 -19.97
CA MET A 122 28.15 11.34 -20.98
C MET A 122 28.05 12.85 -20.84
N ASP A 123 27.80 13.54 -21.95
CA ASP A 123 27.37 14.93 -21.91
C ASP A 123 26.00 15.04 -21.21
N LEU A 124 26.02 15.59 -20.00
CA LEU A 124 24.86 15.73 -19.12
C LEU A 124 23.87 16.78 -19.63
N ASP A 125 24.30 17.67 -20.54
CA ASP A 125 23.41 18.66 -21.15
C ASP A 125 22.30 17.98 -21.95
N ILE A 126 22.55 16.81 -22.53
CA ILE A 126 21.53 16.01 -23.24
C ILE A 126 20.40 15.62 -22.28
N ILE A 127 20.74 15.14 -21.08
CA ILE A 127 19.79 14.71 -20.06
C ILE A 127 19.01 15.91 -19.52
N PHE A 128 19.70 17.02 -19.26
CA PHE A 128 19.08 18.22 -18.72
C PHE A 128 18.14 18.88 -19.73
N ASN A 129 18.57 19.04 -20.99
CA ASN A 129 17.74 19.60 -22.07
C ASN A 129 16.52 18.72 -22.36
N LEU A 130 16.68 17.40 -22.29
CA LEU A 130 15.55 16.47 -22.38
C LEU A 130 14.54 16.72 -21.25
N ASN A 131 15.01 16.83 -20.01
CA ASN A 131 14.15 17.10 -18.88
C ASN A 131 13.48 18.49 -18.97
N GLN A 132 14.15 19.51 -19.49
CA GLN A 132 13.53 20.83 -19.65
C GLN A 132 12.42 20.81 -20.71
N SER A 133 12.63 20.10 -21.81
CA SER A 133 11.63 19.93 -22.86
C SER A 133 10.47 19.02 -22.41
N HIS A 134 10.75 18.04 -21.55
CA HIS A 134 9.80 17.01 -21.09
C HIS A 134 9.85 16.79 -19.56
N HIS A 135 9.59 17.85 -18.80
CA HIS A 135 9.71 17.87 -17.33
C HIS A 135 8.87 16.81 -16.59
N LYS A 136 7.80 16.34 -17.23
CA LYS A 136 6.96 15.26 -16.73
C LYS A 136 7.69 13.93 -16.62
N LEU A 137 8.67 13.66 -17.48
CA LEU A 137 9.32 12.35 -17.55
C LEU A 137 10.05 11.99 -16.25
N TYR A 138 10.93 12.89 -15.79
CA TYR A 138 11.67 12.70 -14.55
C TYR A 138 10.73 12.63 -13.34
N SER A 139 9.82 13.61 -13.23
CA SER A 139 8.93 13.75 -12.07
C SER A 139 7.94 12.59 -11.94
N MET A 140 7.37 12.11 -13.04
CA MET A 140 6.44 10.97 -13.02
C MET A 140 7.15 9.66 -12.76
N TRP A 141 8.36 9.45 -13.29
CA TRP A 141 9.13 8.25 -12.97
C TRP A 141 9.54 8.21 -11.50
N CYS A 142 10.00 9.33 -10.94
CA CYS A 142 10.23 9.47 -9.50
C CYS A 142 8.98 9.13 -8.67
N GLY A 143 7.82 9.67 -9.06
CA GLY A 143 6.54 9.39 -8.42
C GLY A 143 6.18 7.90 -8.47
N ALA A 144 6.27 7.28 -9.65
CA ALA A 144 6.01 5.87 -9.84
C ALA A 144 6.93 4.98 -8.98
N MET A 145 8.23 5.29 -8.92
CA MET A 145 9.19 4.54 -8.10
C MET A 145 8.93 4.75 -6.60
N ALA A 146 8.52 5.96 -6.18
CA ALA A 146 8.13 6.22 -4.80
C ALA A 146 6.90 5.39 -4.38
N CYS A 147 5.87 5.33 -5.23
CA CYS A 147 4.69 4.49 -5.01
C CYS A 147 5.09 3.00 -4.94
N LEU A 148 5.92 2.53 -5.87
CA LEU A 148 6.40 1.14 -5.88
C LEU A 148 7.17 0.81 -4.60
N LYS A 149 8.05 1.71 -4.14
CA LYS A 149 8.82 1.55 -2.90
C LYS A 149 7.92 1.52 -1.67
N TYR A 150 6.89 2.35 -1.64
CA TYR A 150 5.88 2.31 -0.57
C TYR A 150 5.17 0.95 -0.54
N ILE A 151 4.74 0.44 -1.70
CA ILE A 151 4.06 -0.85 -1.81
C ILE A 151 5.01 -2.00 -1.42
N GLU A 152 6.29 -1.91 -1.78
CA GLU A 152 7.33 -2.86 -1.35
C GLU A 152 7.42 -2.93 0.17
N ASN A 153 7.57 -1.77 0.82
CA ASN A 153 7.70 -1.68 2.27
C ASN A 153 6.48 -2.27 2.98
N HIS A 154 5.27 -2.08 2.43
CA HIS A 154 4.04 -2.65 2.96
C HIS A 154 3.94 -4.16 2.72
N SER A 155 4.40 -4.64 1.56
CA SER A 155 4.36 -6.05 1.19
C SER A 155 5.35 -6.91 1.98
N LYS A 156 6.37 -6.31 2.59
CA LYS A 156 7.40 -6.99 3.40
C LYS A 156 7.16 -6.89 4.92
N ILE A 157 6.04 -6.31 5.36
CA ILE A 157 5.73 -6.22 6.79
C ILE A 157 5.50 -7.64 7.33
N LYS A 158 6.30 -8.03 8.34
CA LYS A 158 6.19 -9.33 9.02
C LYS A 158 4.75 -9.60 9.47
N ASN A 159 4.23 -10.78 9.15
CA ASN A 159 2.84 -11.23 9.37
C ASN A 159 1.76 -10.59 8.46
N TYR A 160 2.15 -9.72 7.53
CA TYR A 160 1.25 -9.05 6.57
C TYR A 160 1.83 -9.10 5.14
N GLU A 161 2.61 -10.14 4.85
CA GLU A 161 3.20 -10.34 3.53
C GLU A 161 2.10 -10.45 2.48
N SER A 162 2.31 -9.78 1.35
CA SER A 162 1.30 -9.72 0.29
C SER A 162 1.94 -9.73 -1.09
N GLY A 163 1.18 -10.18 -2.09
CA GLY A 163 1.62 -10.20 -3.49
C GLY A 163 1.61 -8.84 -4.19
N HIS A 164 1.16 -7.76 -3.52
CA HIS A 164 0.96 -6.44 -4.14
C HIS A 164 2.22 -5.95 -4.85
N TYR A 165 3.37 -6.00 -4.18
CA TYR A 165 4.64 -5.56 -4.77
C TYR A 165 4.98 -6.27 -6.10
N ALA A 166 4.96 -7.61 -6.10
CA ALA A 166 5.31 -8.40 -7.28
C ALA A 166 4.32 -8.14 -8.45
N ILE A 167 3.03 -8.00 -8.13
CA ILE A 167 2.00 -7.69 -9.13
C ILE A 167 2.24 -6.31 -9.74
N GLN A 168 2.47 -5.28 -8.92
CA GLN A 168 2.70 -3.91 -9.44
C GLN A 168 4.01 -3.79 -10.21
N LYS A 169 5.08 -4.48 -9.78
CA LYS A 169 6.33 -4.56 -10.54
C LYS A 169 6.10 -5.15 -11.94
N ASN A 170 5.37 -6.25 -12.03
CA ASN A 170 5.03 -6.86 -13.32
C ASN A 170 4.14 -5.95 -14.17
N LYS A 171 3.23 -5.20 -13.55
CA LYS A 171 2.40 -4.21 -14.24
C LYS A 171 3.25 -3.11 -14.89
N ILE A 172 4.23 -2.55 -14.17
CA ILE A 172 5.15 -1.53 -14.73
C ILE A 172 5.86 -2.09 -15.96
N ILE A 173 6.41 -3.30 -15.86
CA ILE A 173 7.09 -3.97 -16.97
C ILE A 173 6.14 -4.18 -18.16
N ALA A 174 4.91 -4.61 -17.91
CA ALA A 174 3.91 -4.85 -18.95
C ALA A 174 3.49 -3.55 -19.66
N TYR A 175 3.37 -2.44 -18.93
CA TYR A 175 2.94 -1.15 -19.48
C TYR A 175 4.04 -0.43 -20.26
N MET A 176 5.30 -0.60 -19.87
CA MET A 176 6.39 0.20 -20.43
C MET A 176 7.43 -0.59 -21.23
N SER A 177 7.49 -1.91 -21.08
CA SER A 177 8.57 -2.81 -21.51
C SER A 177 9.85 -2.70 -20.67
N PRO A 178 10.62 -3.80 -20.50
CA PRO A 178 11.86 -3.80 -19.72
C PRO A 178 12.90 -2.77 -20.19
N GLN A 179 13.02 -2.57 -21.50
CA GLN A 179 14.01 -1.65 -22.09
C GLN A 179 13.73 -0.20 -21.72
N VAL A 180 12.45 0.18 -21.70
CA VAL A 180 12.04 1.54 -21.30
C VAL A 180 12.23 1.73 -19.82
N CYS A 181 11.83 0.77 -18.98
CA CYS A 181 12.05 0.86 -17.53
C CYS A 181 13.54 1.04 -17.20
N SER A 182 14.42 0.23 -17.81
CA SER A 182 15.87 0.38 -17.66
C SER A 182 16.39 1.74 -18.14
N SER A 183 15.88 2.23 -19.28
CA SER A 183 16.27 3.54 -19.81
C SER A 183 15.80 4.71 -18.93
N LEU A 184 14.63 4.58 -18.29
CA LEU A 184 14.09 5.57 -17.36
C LEU A 184 14.88 5.60 -16.04
N ASP A 185 15.30 4.44 -15.53
CA ASP A 185 16.20 4.37 -14.37
C ASP A 185 17.55 5.03 -14.68
N LYS A 186 18.09 4.78 -15.88
CA LYS A 186 19.33 5.43 -16.37
C LYS A 186 19.17 6.94 -16.54
N PHE A 187 18.02 7.38 -17.05
CA PHE A 187 17.69 8.80 -17.16
C PHE A 187 17.59 9.45 -15.77
N ASN A 188 16.92 8.79 -14.84
CA ASN A 188 16.77 9.25 -13.47
C ASN A 188 18.13 9.38 -12.77
N TYR A 189 19.01 8.39 -12.92
CA TYR A 189 20.39 8.47 -12.46
C TYR A 189 21.16 9.62 -13.09
N GLY A 190 21.08 9.79 -14.41
CA GLY A 190 21.70 10.91 -15.11
C GLY A 190 21.25 12.26 -14.54
N MET A 191 19.94 12.42 -14.30
CA MET A 191 19.38 13.62 -13.66
C MET A 191 19.90 13.83 -12.25
N HIS A 192 19.94 12.79 -11.42
CA HIS A 192 20.51 12.88 -10.07
C HIS A 192 21.98 13.27 -10.10
N PHE A 193 22.79 12.62 -10.95
CA PHE A 193 24.21 12.91 -11.09
C PHE A 193 24.46 14.35 -11.56
N SER A 194 23.67 14.85 -12.52
CA SER A 194 23.71 16.26 -12.93
C SER A 194 23.40 17.22 -11.77
N LEU A 195 22.36 16.92 -10.99
CA LEU A 195 21.98 17.72 -9.83
C LEU A 195 23.04 17.70 -8.73
N GLU A 196 23.69 16.56 -8.49
CA GLU A 196 24.82 16.44 -7.56
C GLU A 196 25.99 17.34 -7.99
N ASN A 197 26.33 17.33 -9.28
CA ASN A 197 27.41 18.17 -9.82
C ASN A 197 27.11 19.67 -9.70
N ILE A 198 25.83 20.07 -9.82
CA ILE A 198 25.41 21.48 -9.71
C ILE A 198 25.33 21.92 -8.24
N THR A 199 24.77 21.09 -7.36
CA THR A 199 24.46 21.49 -5.97
C THR A 199 25.55 21.14 -4.96
N GLY A 200 26.49 20.25 -5.31
CA GLY A 200 27.53 19.75 -4.41
C GLY A 200 27.02 18.79 -3.32
N ASN A 201 25.71 18.55 -3.24
CA ASN A 201 25.11 17.61 -2.30
C ASN A 201 25.09 16.21 -2.90
N LYS A 202 25.79 15.26 -2.25
CA LYS A 202 25.66 13.85 -2.60
C LYS A 202 24.24 13.38 -2.31
N SER A 203 23.54 12.93 -3.33
CA SER A 203 22.24 12.31 -3.22
C SER A 203 22.36 10.97 -2.51
N ARG A 204 21.27 10.51 -1.90
CA ARG A 204 21.16 9.17 -1.34
C ARG A 204 21.40 8.15 -2.46
N ALA A 205 22.06 7.04 -2.13
CA ALA A 205 22.11 5.88 -3.00
C ALA A 205 20.67 5.46 -3.33
N LEU A 206 20.27 5.64 -4.59
CA LEU A 206 18.99 5.19 -5.11
C LEU A 206 19.20 3.78 -5.65
N ASP A 207 18.44 2.83 -5.12
CA ASP A 207 18.34 1.50 -5.73
C ASP A 207 17.43 1.62 -6.96
N TYR A 208 17.99 1.34 -8.14
CA TYR A 208 17.27 1.36 -9.40
C TYR A 208 16.70 -0.03 -9.69
N GLU A 209 15.40 -0.19 -9.47
CA GLU A 209 14.68 -1.47 -9.48
C GLU A 209 14.72 -2.19 -10.84
N PHE A 210 14.81 -1.43 -11.94
CA PHE A 210 14.73 -1.94 -13.31
C PHE A 210 16.03 -1.76 -14.10
N TRP A 211 17.10 -1.28 -13.46
CA TRP A 211 18.39 -1.10 -14.14
C TRP A 211 18.97 -2.44 -14.58
N LEU A 212 19.15 -2.61 -15.89
CA LEU A 212 19.85 -3.73 -16.47
C LEU A 212 21.21 -3.28 -16.98
N ASP A 213 22.28 -3.81 -16.37
CA ASP A 213 23.64 -3.60 -16.83
C ASP A 213 23.97 -4.61 -17.94
N LYS A 214 23.92 -4.15 -19.18
CA LYS A 214 24.19 -4.99 -20.35
C LYS A 214 25.67 -5.20 -20.63
N SER A 215 26.56 -4.58 -19.85
CA SER A 215 28.00 -4.79 -19.95
C SER A 215 28.46 -6.15 -19.40
N GLN A 216 27.56 -6.93 -18.82
CA GLN A 216 27.81 -8.27 -18.26
C GLN A 216 27.15 -9.42 -19.03
N SER A 217 26.58 -9.16 -20.22
CA SER A 217 26.01 -10.19 -21.12
C SER A 217 26.86 -10.41 -22.35
#